data_AF-A0A8D8MV67-F1
#
_entry.id   AF-A0A8D8MV67-F1
#
_cell.length_a   1.000
_cell.length_b   1.000
_cell.length_c   1.000
_cell.angle_alpha   90.00
_cell.angle_beta   90.00
_cell.angle_gamma   90.00
#
_symmetry.space_group_name_H-M   'P 1'
#
loop_
_entity.id
_entity.type
_entity.pdbx_description
1 polymer ?
#
loop_
_entity_poly.entity_id
_entity_poly.type
_entity_poly.pdbx_seq_one_letter_code
_entity_poly.pdbx_strand_id
1 'polypeptide(L)'
;YSDDIRVIIQLMQYHNKAYLLNIPSWDWKQGDDVICLAELKLGFIAQSCLAPGFSTMMANLFAMRSFKTSPDTQAWQNDYLQGTGCEMYTETLSPSFTGMTFPQASELCFTKLKLLLLA
;
A
#
# COMPACT_ATOMS: atom_id res chain seq x y z
N TYR A 1 12.60 -25.63 13.88
CA TYR A 1 12.48 -24.30 14.52
C TYR A 1 13.74 -23.54 14.14
N SER A 2 13.60 -22.38 13.52
CA SER A 2 14.70 -21.54 13.03
C SER A 2 14.42 -20.13 13.53
N ASP A 3 15.38 -19.51 14.22
CA ASP A 3 15.22 -18.13 14.69
C ASP A 3 15.43 -17.11 13.56
N ASP A 4 16.21 -17.45 12.53
CA ASP A 4 16.44 -16.59 11.36
C ASP A 4 15.40 -16.84 10.25
N ILE A 5 14.12 -16.63 10.56
CA ILE A 5 13.04 -16.71 9.56
C ILE A 5 12.14 -15.50 9.65
N ARG A 6 11.79 -14.93 8.49
CA ARG A 6 10.82 -13.83 8.42
C ARG A 6 9.41 -14.34 8.74
N VAL A 7 8.76 -13.73 9.73
CA VAL A 7 7.40 -14.07 10.15
C VAL A 7 6.45 -12.88 9.94
N ILE A 8 5.37 -13.10 9.19
CA ILE A 8 4.28 -12.13 9.06
C ILE A 8 3.03 -12.71 9.73
N ILE A 9 2.49 -12.01 10.73
CA ILE A 9 1.37 -12.49 11.55
C ILE A 9 0.14 -11.60 11.35
N GLN A 10 -1.03 -12.22 11.19
CA GLN A 10 -2.31 -11.52 11.23
C GLN A 10 -2.88 -11.53 12.64
N LEU A 11 -3.14 -10.35 13.21
CA LEU A 11 -3.79 -10.20 14.52
C LEU A 11 -5.19 -9.62 14.41
N MET A 12 -6.11 -10.10 15.25
CA MET A 12 -7.47 -9.57 15.33
C MET A 12 -7.59 -8.34 16.23
N GLN A 13 -6.82 -8.29 17.32
CA GLN A 13 -6.92 -7.25 18.35
C GLN A 13 -5.57 -6.56 18.53
N TYR A 14 -5.59 -5.22 18.59
CA TYR A 14 -4.38 -4.40 18.66
C TYR A 14 -3.56 -4.64 19.94
N HIS A 15 -4.20 -4.83 21.10
CA HIS A 15 -3.49 -5.03 22.36
C HIS A 15 -2.62 -6.30 22.38
N ASN A 16 -2.91 -7.28 21.51
CA ASN A 16 -2.09 -8.50 21.41
C ASN A 16 -0.74 -8.26 20.72
N LYS A 17 -0.57 -7.14 20.00
CA LYS A 17 0.70 -6.77 19.34
C LYS A 17 1.84 -6.61 20.35
N ALA A 18 1.53 -6.16 21.57
CA ALA A 18 2.51 -6.00 22.64
C ALA A 18 3.16 -7.33 23.07
N TYR A 19 2.46 -8.46 22.95
CA TYR A 19 3.02 -9.76 23.30
C TYR A 19 4.11 -10.22 22.32
N LEU A 20 4.03 -9.81 21.05
CA LEU A 20 5.04 -10.16 20.04
C LEU A 20 6.38 -9.46 20.30
N LEU A 21 6.34 -8.24 20.83
CA LEU A 21 7.56 -7.50 21.21
C LEU A 21 8.32 -8.14 22.39
N ASN A 22 7.67 -9.04 23.13
CA ASN A 22 8.31 -9.77 24.22
C ASN A 22 9.01 -11.06 23.74
N ILE A 23 8.85 -11.45 22.47
CA ILE A 23 9.50 -12.63 21.90
C ILE A 23 10.94 -12.25 21.54
N PRO A 24 11.98 -12.89 22.12
CA PRO A 24 13.37 -12.50 21.88
C PRO A 24 13.83 -12.64 20.43
N SER A 25 13.27 -13.58 19.68
CA SER A 25 13.57 -13.82 18.26
C SER A 25 12.81 -12.92 17.30
N TRP A 26 11.86 -12.10 17.78
CA TRP A 26 11.10 -11.19 16.93
C TRP A 26 11.94 -9.95 16.57
N ASP A 27 12.25 -9.78 15.29
CA ASP A 27 13.05 -8.65 14.80
C ASP A 27 12.41 -7.95 13.60
N TRP A 28 11.78 -6.80 13.86
CA TRP A 28 11.18 -5.96 12.82
C TRP A 28 12.20 -5.46 11.79
N LYS A 29 13.49 -5.39 12.12
CA LYS A 29 14.55 -5.00 11.18
C LYS A 29 14.85 -6.10 10.15
N GLN A 30 14.56 -7.36 10.48
CA GLN A 30 14.68 -8.51 9.57
C GLN A 30 13.40 -8.74 8.76
N GLY A 31 12.39 -7.90 8.96
CA GLY A 31 11.14 -7.91 8.18
C GLY A 31 10.00 -8.68 8.83
N ASP A 32 10.11 -9.03 10.11
CA ASP A 32 9.00 -9.53 10.91
C ASP A 32 7.93 -8.45 11.05
N ASP A 33 6.69 -8.78 10.66
CA ASP A 33 5.63 -7.78 10.56
C ASP A 33 4.28 -8.29 11.06
N VAL A 34 3.45 -7.36 11.53
CA VAL A 34 2.16 -7.63 12.15
C VAL A 34 1.06 -6.89 11.41
N ILE A 35 0.22 -7.66 10.73
CA ILE A 35 -1.00 -7.14 10.09
C ILE A 35 -2.13 -7.20 11.12
N CYS A 36 -2.35 -6.12 11.85
CA CYS A 36 -3.48 -6.03 12.78
C CYS A 36 -4.76 -5.58 12.04
N LEU A 37 -5.74 -6.47 11.90
CA LEU A 37 -6.98 -6.18 11.17
C LEU A 37 -7.82 -5.08 11.82
N ALA A 38 -7.91 -5.05 13.15
CA ALA A 38 -8.66 -3.99 13.84
C ALA A 38 -8.00 -2.61 13.63
N GLU A 39 -6.67 -2.56 13.68
CA GLU A 39 -5.88 -1.34 13.43
C GLU A 39 -6.11 -0.83 12.00
N LEU A 40 -5.92 -1.69 10.99
CA LEU A 40 -6.12 -1.33 9.59
C LEU A 40 -7.56 -0.95 9.26
N LYS A 41 -8.54 -1.74 9.72
CA LYS A 41 -9.97 -1.48 9.47
C LYS A 41 -10.39 -0.12 10.03
N LEU A 42 -10.08 0.15 11.29
CA LEU A 42 -10.46 1.40 11.92
C LEU A 42 -9.64 2.58 11.37
N GLY A 43 -8.37 2.37 11.04
CA GLY A 43 -7.54 3.36 10.36
C GLY A 43 -8.11 3.79 9.01
N PHE A 44 -8.51 2.84 8.16
CA PHE A 44 -9.15 3.14 6.87
C PHE A 44 -10.50 3.85 7.02
N ILE A 45 -11.32 3.47 8.01
CA ILE A 45 -12.58 4.17 8.28
C ILE A 45 -12.30 5.60 8.75
N ALA A 46 -11.35 5.79 9.67
CA ALA A 46 -10.97 7.11 10.17
C ALA A 46 -10.46 8.02 9.05
N GLN A 47 -9.63 7.51 8.14
CA GLN A 47 -9.18 8.28 6.98
C GLN A 47 -10.32 8.58 6.00
N SER A 48 -11.27 7.65 5.82
CA SER A 48 -12.49 7.91 5.05
C SER A 48 -13.40 9.00 5.66
N CYS A 49 -13.31 9.24 6.97
CA CYS A 49 -14.00 10.38 7.59
C CYS A 49 -13.38 11.73 7.20
N LEU A 50 -12.08 11.76 6.88
CA LEU A 50 -11.37 12.97 6.41
C LEU A 50 -11.53 13.15 4.89
N ALA A 51 -11.45 12.05 4.14
CA ALA A 51 -11.58 12.02 2.68
C ALA A 51 -12.49 10.85 2.25
N PRO A 52 -13.79 11.11 1.99
CA PRO A 52 -14.74 10.06 1.59
C PRO A 52 -14.26 9.26 0.37
N GLY A 53 -14.29 7.94 0.48
CA GLY A 53 -13.82 7.02 -0.56
C GLY A 53 -12.36 6.54 -0.41
N PHE A 54 -11.59 7.11 0.51
CA PHE A 54 -10.19 6.73 0.76
C PHE A 54 -10.01 5.23 1.02
N SER A 55 -10.86 4.63 1.87
CA SER A 55 -10.80 3.20 2.19
C SER A 55 -10.94 2.32 0.95
N THR A 56 -11.81 2.67 0.01
CA THR A 56 -12.02 1.90 -1.22
C THR A 56 -10.84 2.06 -2.16
N MET A 57 -10.29 3.28 -2.28
CA MET A 57 -9.09 3.55 -3.06
C MET A 57 -7.91 2.71 -2.55
N MET A 58 -7.61 2.76 -1.25
CA MET A 58 -6.52 1.98 -0.64
C MET A 58 -6.75 0.47 -0.77
N ALA A 59 -7.98 -0.01 -0.54
CA ALA A 59 -8.30 -1.43 -0.68
C ALA A 59 -8.05 -1.95 -2.11
N ASN A 60 -8.31 -1.13 -3.13
CA ASN A 60 -8.00 -1.49 -4.52
C ASN A 60 -6.49 -1.50 -4.78
N LEU A 61 -5.71 -0.56 -4.23
CA LEU A 61 -4.24 -0.52 -4.42
C LEU A 61 -3.50 -1.74 -3.85
N PHE A 62 -4.03 -2.37 -2.80
CA PHE A 62 -3.45 -3.59 -2.21
C PHE A 62 -3.94 -4.89 -2.85
N ALA A 63 -5.01 -4.82 -3.64
CA ALA A 63 -5.58 -6.00 -4.30
C ALA A 63 -5.03 -6.09 -5.72
N MET A 64 -4.27 -7.15 -6.03
CA MET A 64 -3.85 -7.39 -7.41
C MET A 64 -5.07 -7.66 -8.29
N ARG A 65 -5.32 -6.79 -9.25
CA ARG A 65 -6.48 -6.87 -10.14
C ARG A 65 -6.10 -6.46 -11.54
N SER A 66 -6.32 -7.36 -12.50
CA SER A 66 -6.34 -6.97 -13.91
C SER A 66 -7.69 -6.31 -14.22
N PHE A 67 -7.68 -5.16 -14.88
CA PHE A 67 -8.91 -4.55 -15.39
C PHE A 67 -9.15 -4.96 -16.85
N LYS A 68 -10.42 -5.03 -17.23
CA LYS A 68 -10.86 -5.15 -18.62
C LYS A 68 -12.05 -4.21 -18.81
N THR A 69 -11.89 -3.20 -19.64
CA THR A 69 -12.98 -2.29 -20.02
C THR A 69 -13.78 -2.90 -21.16
N SER A 70 -15.09 -2.62 -21.21
CA SER A 70 -15.97 -3.04 -22.31
C SER A 70 -16.80 -1.85 -22.83
N PRO A 71 -17.05 -1.75 -24.15
CA PRO A 71 -17.98 -0.77 -24.71
C PRO A 71 -19.40 -0.90 -24.16
N ASP A 72 -19.80 -2.10 -23.71
CA ASP A 72 -21.13 -2.37 -23.13
C ASP A 72 -21.24 -1.97 -21.65
N THR A 73 -20.12 -1.57 -21.03
CA THR A 73 -20.05 -1.15 -19.63
C THR A 73 -20.22 0.35 -19.52
N GLN A 74 -20.91 0.81 -18.46
CA GLN A 74 -21.15 2.25 -18.27
C GLN A 74 -19.82 3.00 -18.09
N ALA A 75 -19.74 4.24 -18.58
CA ALA A 75 -18.50 5.02 -18.56
C ALA A 75 -17.86 5.10 -17.16
N TRP A 76 -18.65 5.40 -16.12
CA TRP A 76 -18.14 5.48 -14.74
C TRP A 76 -17.58 4.14 -14.22
N GLN A 77 -18.12 3.01 -14.69
CA GLN A 77 -17.64 1.69 -14.32
C GLN A 77 -16.31 1.39 -15.01
N ASN A 78 -16.17 1.76 -16.28
CA ASN A 78 -14.90 1.63 -17.00
C ASN A 78 -13.79 2.47 -16.33
N ASP A 79 -14.08 3.72 -15.96
CA ASP A 79 -13.12 4.59 -15.26
C ASP A 79 -12.75 4.02 -13.89
N TYR A 80 -13.74 3.54 -13.13
CA TYR A 80 -13.49 2.88 -11.84
C TYR A 80 -12.62 1.62 -12.00
N LEU A 81 -12.94 0.76 -12.97
CA LEU A 81 -12.19 -0.48 -13.25
C LEU A 81 -10.75 -0.16 -13.65
N GLN A 82 -10.53 0.87 -14.46
CA GLN A 82 -9.18 1.33 -14.78
C GLN A 82 -8.40 1.70 -13.52
N GLY A 83 -9.02 2.44 -12.58
CA GLY A 83 -8.40 2.77 -11.30
C GLY A 83 -8.11 1.54 -10.42
N THR A 84 -8.91 0.48 -10.51
CA THR A 84 -8.64 -0.77 -9.77
C THR A 84 -7.41 -1.53 -10.28
N GLY A 85 -6.91 -1.21 -11.47
CA GLY A 85 -5.67 -1.78 -12.00
C GLY A 85 -4.40 -1.09 -11.50
N CYS A 86 -4.53 -0.03 -10.72
CA CYS A 86 -3.39 0.60 -10.08
C CYS A 86 -2.97 -0.19 -8.83
N GLU A 87 -1.67 -0.39 -8.65
CA GLU A 87 -1.10 -1.13 -7.53
C GLU A 87 0.06 -0.34 -6.92
N MET A 88 0.40 -0.63 -5.66
CA MET A 88 1.54 0.00 -4.99
C MET A 88 2.82 -0.82 -5.22
N TYR A 89 3.86 -0.15 -5.75
CA TYR A 89 5.16 -0.75 -6.03
C TYR A 89 6.27 -0.02 -5.26
N THR A 90 7.34 -0.76 -4.93
CA THR A 90 8.55 -0.22 -4.31
C THR A 90 9.72 -0.46 -5.25
N GLU A 91 10.41 0.60 -5.64
CA GLU A 91 11.54 0.55 -6.57
C GLU A 91 12.63 1.55 -6.18
N THR A 92 13.87 1.29 -6.58
CA THR A 92 14.98 2.22 -6.36
C THR A 92 15.06 3.24 -7.50
N LEU A 93 15.14 4.53 -7.16
CA LEU A 93 15.29 5.58 -8.17
C LEU A 93 16.67 5.53 -8.84
N SER A 94 16.70 5.83 -10.14
CA SER A 94 17.92 5.94 -10.93
C SER A 94 18.83 7.08 -10.43
N PRO A 95 20.18 6.97 -10.58
CA PRO A 95 21.10 8.06 -10.26
C PRO A 95 20.75 9.40 -10.91
N SER A 96 20.04 9.42 -12.04
CA SER A 96 19.57 10.64 -12.70
C SER A 96 18.66 11.53 -11.83
N PHE A 97 18.04 10.97 -10.79
CA PHE A 97 17.23 11.71 -9.82
C PHE A 97 18.06 12.32 -8.68
N THR A 98 19.36 12.02 -8.61
CA THR A 98 20.25 12.51 -7.54
C THR A 98 20.35 14.03 -7.60
N GLY A 99 20.13 14.69 -6.46
CA GLY A 99 20.14 16.15 -6.35
C GLY A 99 18.84 16.83 -6.77
N MET A 100 17.85 16.10 -7.29
CA MET A 100 16.50 16.64 -7.51
C MET A 100 15.75 16.72 -6.18
N THR A 101 14.89 17.74 -6.06
CA THR A 101 13.89 17.78 -4.97
C THR A 101 12.76 16.79 -5.26
N PHE A 102 12.06 16.33 -4.22
CA PHE A 102 10.94 15.40 -4.39
C PHE A 102 9.87 15.91 -5.40
N PRO A 103 9.42 17.18 -5.36
CA PRO A 103 8.46 17.67 -6.35
C PRO A 103 8.96 17.59 -7.80
N GLN A 104 10.24 17.89 -8.04
CA GLN A 104 10.85 17.78 -9.38
C GLN A 104 10.90 16.33 -9.85
N ALA A 105 11.29 15.41 -8.96
CA ALA A 105 11.31 13.98 -9.26
C ALA A 105 9.88 13.45 -9.55
N SER A 106 8.90 13.80 -8.71
CA SER A 106 7.50 13.41 -8.87
C SER A 106 6.89 13.94 -10.17
N GLU A 107 7.16 15.19 -10.53
CA GLU A 107 6.73 15.77 -11.80
C GLU A 107 7.32 15.02 -13.00
N LEU A 108 8.61 14.69 -12.96
CA LEU A 108 9.26 13.93 -14.03
C LEU A 108 8.67 12.52 -14.14
N CYS A 109 8.50 11.81 -13.02
CA CYS A 109 7.86 10.50 -12.96
C CYS A 109 6.45 10.53 -13.58
N PHE A 110 5.63 11.53 -13.21
CA PHE A 110 4.26 11.62 -13.69
C PHE A 110 4.19 11.99 -15.18
N THR A 111 4.92 13.01 -15.59
CA THR A 111 4.82 13.56 -16.95
C THR A 111 5.48 12.65 -17.99
N LYS A 112 6.68 12.12 -17.68
CA LYS A 112 7.50 11.34 -18.61
C LYS A 112 7.32 9.83 -18.47
N LEU A 113 7.26 9.32 -17.24
CA LEU A 113 7.21 7.87 -16.98
C LEU A 113 5.78 7.32 -16.80
N LYS A 114 4.78 8.21 -16.62
CA LYS A 114 3.39 7.85 -16.29
C LYS A 114 3.29 7.08 -14.97
N LEU A 115 4.13 7.44 -14.01
CA LEU A 115 4.17 6.87 -12.66
C LEU A 115 3.78 7.94 -11.63
N LEU A 116 2.90 7.59 -10.69
CA LEU A 116 2.56 8.44 -9.56
C LEU A 116 3.50 8.13 -8.38
N LEU A 117 4.49 8.99 -8.16
CA LEU A 117 5.42 8.89 -7.03
C LEU A 117 4.74 9.41 -5.75
N LEU A 118 4.68 8.59 -4.70
CA LEU A 118 3.99 8.91 -3.44
C LEU A 118 4.93 9.25 -2.29
N ALA A 119 6.00 8.47 -2.10
CA ALA A 119 6.91 8.56 -0.96
C ALA A 119 8.32 8.08 -1.33
#